data_AF-A0A7R9ZY24-F1
#
_entry.id   AF-A0A7R9ZY24-F1
#
_cell.length_a   1.000
_cell.length_b   1.000
_cell.length_c   1.000
_cell.angle_alpha   90.00
_cell.angle_beta   90.00
_cell.angle_gamma   90.00
#
_symmetry.space_group_name_H-M   'P 1'
#
loop_
_entity.id
_entity.type
_entity.pdbx_description
1 polymer ?
#
loop_
_entity_poly.entity_id
_entity_poly.type
_entity_poly.pdbx_seq_one_letter_code
_entity_poly.pdbx_strand_id
1 'polypeptide(L)'
;VRGLLRACAPAVGTCLQREELRRLEALAQVQAKFIVARLGSELLVLVDQHAAAERVELERLQRRVLSPGTSDVESVPVQGSGGVAVPMTTEELRWLEKHSAHVERWGF
;
A
#
# COMPACT_ATOMS: atom_id res chain seq x y z
N VAL A 1 0.56 14.41 -14.38
CA VAL A 1 0.37 13.42 -15.47
C VAL A 1 -0.74 12.48 -15.04
N ARG A 2 -1.90 12.55 -15.71
CA ARG A 2 -3.11 11.74 -15.43
C ARG A 2 -2.95 10.39 -16.12
N GLY A 3 -2.90 9.30 -15.36
CA GLY A 3 -2.94 7.93 -15.87
C GLY A 3 -4.10 7.18 -15.25
N LEU A 4 -5.23 7.07 -15.96
CA LEU A 4 -6.34 6.21 -15.60
C LEU A 4 -5.93 4.74 -15.78
N LEU A 5 -5.94 3.96 -14.70
CA LEU A 5 -5.96 2.50 -14.79
C LEU A 5 -7.40 2.06 -15.00
N ARG A 6 -7.69 1.61 -16.22
CA ARG A 6 -8.99 1.08 -16.63
C ARG A 6 -8.90 -0.44 -16.63
N ALA A 7 -9.47 -1.08 -15.63
CA ALA A 7 -9.78 -2.51 -15.68
C ALA A 7 -11.23 -2.66 -16.15
N CYS A 8 -11.44 -3.28 -17.31
CA CYS A 8 -12.78 -3.59 -17.83
C CYS A 8 -12.95 -5.12 -17.92
N ALA A 9 -13.95 -5.64 -17.20
CA ALA A 9 -14.64 -6.88 -17.57
C ALA A 9 -16.01 -6.48 -18.17
N PRO A 10 -16.46 -7.08 -19.28
CA PRO A 10 -17.69 -6.67 -19.94
C PRO A 10 -18.87 -7.42 -19.31
N ALA A 11 -19.53 -6.79 -18.34
CA ALA A 11 -20.98 -6.89 -18.05
C ALA A 11 -21.43 -6.20 -16.73
N VAL A 12 -20.76 -5.14 -16.26
CA VAL A 12 -21.38 -4.05 -15.48
C VAL A 12 -20.56 -2.80 -15.76
N GLY A 13 -21.10 -1.92 -16.62
CA GLY A 13 -20.40 -0.74 -17.16
C GLY A 13 -20.33 0.46 -16.22
N THR A 14 -20.24 0.26 -14.91
CA THR A 14 -20.13 1.35 -13.94
C THR A 14 -18.74 1.33 -13.30
N CYS A 15 -17.94 2.36 -13.63
CA CYS A 15 -16.71 2.62 -12.91
C CYS A 15 -17.08 3.20 -11.55
N LEU A 16 -16.75 2.50 -10.46
CA LEU A 16 -16.94 2.99 -9.11
C LEU A 16 -16.15 4.28 -8.91
N GLN A 17 -16.83 5.35 -8.51
CA GLN A 17 -16.25 6.62 -8.14
C GLN A 17 -15.71 6.58 -6.71
N ARG A 18 -14.79 7.49 -6.40
CA ARG A 18 -14.15 7.56 -5.08
C ARG A 18 -15.17 7.75 -3.95
N GLU A 19 -16.20 8.54 -4.18
CA GLU A 19 -17.27 8.83 -3.24
C GLU A 19 -18.14 7.58 -2.97
N GLU A 20 -18.27 6.71 -3.96
CA GLU A 20 -19.00 5.44 -3.84
C GLU A 20 -18.22 4.44 -2.99
N LEU A 21 -16.90 4.40 -3.11
CA LEU A 21 -16.05 3.55 -2.26
C LEU A 21 -16.22 3.87 -0.77
N ARG A 22 -16.46 5.14 -0.42
CA ARG A 22 -16.71 5.56 0.99
C ARG A 22 -18.03 5.07 1.56
N ARG A 23 -18.97 4.69 0.69
CA ARG A 23 -20.31 4.19 1.06
C ARG A 23 -20.40 2.67 0.99
N LEU A 24 -19.31 1.98 0.63
CA LEU A 24 -19.29 0.53 0.64
C LEU A 24 -19.46 0.02 2.07
N GLU A 25 -20.41 -0.87 2.26
CA GLU A 25 -20.61 -1.58 3.51
C GLU A 25 -19.99 -2.97 3.38
N ALA A 26 -18.97 -3.26 4.20
CA ALA A 26 -18.38 -4.60 4.24
C ALA A 26 -19.39 -5.59 4.84
N LEU A 27 -19.60 -6.71 4.15
CA LEU A 27 -20.56 -7.74 4.53
C LEU A 27 -19.87 -8.95 5.13
N ALA A 28 -18.83 -9.45 4.46
CA ALA A 28 -18.15 -10.68 4.86
C ALA A 28 -16.76 -10.78 4.25
N GLN A 29 -15.96 -11.71 4.76
CA GLN A 29 -14.71 -12.14 4.16
C GLN A 29 -14.87 -13.54 3.59
N VAL A 30 -14.35 -13.77 2.38
CA VAL A 30 -14.42 -15.06 1.68
C VAL A 30 -13.02 -15.61 1.49
N GLN A 31 -12.82 -16.85 1.99
CA GLN A 31 -11.57 -17.61 1.91
C GLN A 31 -10.32 -16.87 2.41
N ALA A 32 -10.48 -15.92 3.34
CA ALA A 32 -9.40 -15.06 3.79
C ALA A 32 -8.64 -14.34 2.65
N LYS A 33 -9.32 -14.08 1.52
CA LYS A 33 -8.74 -13.44 0.32
C LYS A 33 -9.55 -12.25 -0.15
N PHE A 34 -10.87 -12.37 -0.12
CA PHE A 34 -11.76 -11.34 -0.64
C PHE A 34 -12.61 -10.74 0.46
N ILE A 35 -12.83 -9.43 0.39
CA ILE A 35 -13.85 -8.74 1.17
C ILE A 35 -15.05 -8.55 0.24
N VAL A 36 -16.20 -9.07 0.65
CA VAL A 36 -17.48 -8.80 0.00
C VAL A 36 -18.04 -7.52 0.61
N ALA A 37 -18.35 -6.55 -0.23
CA ALA A 37 -19.00 -5.32 0.17
C ALA A 37 -20.25 -5.06 -0.69
N ARG A 38 -21.17 -4.24 -0.19
CA ARG A 38 -22.31 -3.74 -0.96
C ARG A 38 -22.31 -2.24 -1.08
N LEU A 39 -22.84 -1.73 -2.19
CA LEU A 39 -23.20 -0.33 -2.38
C LEU A 39 -24.69 -0.24 -2.65
N GLY A 40 -25.46 0.24 -1.66
CA GLY A 40 -26.92 0.24 -1.74
C GLY A 40 -27.50 -1.18 -1.81
N SER A 41 -28.64 -1.35 -2.47
CA SER A 41 -29.34 -2.63 -2.61
C SER A 41 -28.90 -3.46 -3.82
N GLU A 42 -28.29 -2.83 -4.84
CA GLU A 42 -28.16 -3.44 -6.17
C GLU A 42 -26.75 -3.93 -6.51
N LEU A 43 -25.71 -3.40 -5.86
CA LEU A 43 -24.33 -3.66 -6.25
C LEU A 43 -23.57 -4.41 -5.15
N LEU A 44 -23.11 -5.62 -5.49
CA LEU A 44 -22.12 -6.36 -4.72
C LEU A 44 -20.74 -6.18 -5.35
N VAL A 45 -19.75 -5.97 -4.49
CA VAL A 45 -18.35 -5.73 -4.84
C VAL A 45 -17.48 -6.78 -4.15
N LEU A 46 -16.57 -7.38 -4.92
CA LEU A 46 -15.51 -8.22 -4.39
C LEU A 46 -14.20 -7.43 -4.43
N VAL A 47 -13.56 -7.30 -3.27
CA VAL A 47 -12.27 -6.63 -3.13
C VAL A 47 -11.21 -7.68 -2.81
N ASP A 48 -10.18 -7.80 -3.65
CA ASP A 48 -8.98 -8.55 -3.29
C ASP A 48 -8.29 -7.82 -2.14
N GLN A 49 -8.29 -8.43 -0.96
CA GLN A 49 -7.85 -7.76 0.26
C GLN A 49 -6.34 -7.44 0.21
N HIS A 50 -5.54 -8.29 -0.45
CA HIS A 50 -4.10 -8.12 -0.50
C HIS A 50 -3.74 -7.02 -1.47
N ALA A 51 -4.23 -7.10 -2.71
CA ALA A 51 -3.97 -6.09 -3.72
C ALA A 51 -4.51 -4.70 -3.31
N ALA A 52 -5.65 -4.65 -2.62
CA ALA A 52 -6.20 -3.39 -2.11
C ALA A 52 -5.34 -2.80 -0.98
N ALA A 53 -4.93 -3.61 0.00
CA ALA A 53 -4.08 -3.16 1.09
C ALA A 53 -2.71 -2.70 0.58
N GLU A 54 -2.09 -3.47 -0.32
CA GLU A 54 -0.83 -3.12 -0.98
C GLU A 54 -0.93 -1.78 -1.72
N ARG A 55 -2.03 -1.55 -2.46
CA ARG A 55 -2.24 -0.28 -3.17
C ARG A 55 -2.34 0.90 -2.22
N VAL A 56 -3.10 0.76 -1.14
CA VAL A 56 -3.26 1.81 -0.13
C VAL A 56 -1.93 2.14 0.54
N GLU A 57 -1.17 1.13 0.96
CA GLU A 57 0.12 1.32 1.61
C GLU A 57 1.20 1.85 0.66
N LEU A 58 1.24 1.38 -0.58
CA LEU A 58 2.15 1.90 -1.60
C LEU A 58 1.90 3.39 -1.85
N GLU A 59 0.65 3.81 -2.05
CA GLU A 59 0.30 5.21 -2.28
C GLU A 59 0.55 6.07 -1.04
N ARG A 60 0.41 5.51 0.17
CA ARG A 60 0.78 6.18 1.42
C ARG A 60 2.30 6.37 1.50
N LEU A 61 3.08 5.34 1.21
CA LEU A 61 4.54 5.37 1.27
C LEU A 61 5.13 6.30 0.20
N GLN A 62 4.63 6.23 -1.03
CA GLN A 62 5.01 7.15 -2.11
C GLN A 62 4.78 8.61 -1.71
N ARG A 63 3.64 8.93 -1.10
CA ARG A 63 3.36 10.29 -0.60
C ARG A 63 4.34 10.74 0.48
N ARG A 64 4.77 9.83 1.38
CA ARG A 64 5.72 10.14 2.47
C ARG A 64 7.16 10.30 1.97
N VAL A 65 7.59 9.48 1.02
CA VAL A 65 8.99 9.41 0.58
C VAL A 65 9.28 10.34 -0.60
N LEU A 66 8.31 10.54 -1.50
CA LEU A 66 8.53 11.25 -2.77
C LEU A 66 7.97 12.68 -2.81
N SER A 67 7.22 13.13 -1.80
CA SER A 67 6.71 14.51 -1.78
C SER A 67 7.84 15.48 -1.40
N PRO A 68 8.14 16.49 -2.26
CA PRO A 68 9.20 17.44 -1.97
C PRO A 68 8.82 18.31 -0.76
N GLY A 69 9.67 18.32 0.28
CA GLY A 69 9.51 19.13 1.49
C GLY A 69 8.95 18.41 2.72
N THR A 70 8.63 17.12 2.62
CA THR A 70 8.16 16.30 3.75
C THR A 70 9.10 15.10 3.93
N SER A 71 10.07 15.22 4.82
CA SER A 71 10.73 14.04 5.40
C SER A 71 9.86 13.49 6.53
N ASP A 72 8.61 13.12 6.21
CA ASP A 72 7.61 12.62 7.19
C ASP A 72 7.80 11.11 7.49
N VAL A 73 8.96 10.56 7.15
CA VAL A 73 9.37 9.24 7.62
C VAL A 73 9.99 9.43 9.00
N GLU A 74 9.13 9.56 10.01
CA GLU A 74 9.57 9.45 11.41
C GLU A 74 10.12 8.04 11.64
N SER A 75 11.44 7.94 11.78
CA SER A 75 12.07 6.73 12.26
C SER A 75 11.81 6.63 13.76
N VAL A 76 11.15 5.55 14.16
CA VAL A 76 11.00 5.23 15.58
C VAL A 76 12.20 4.36 15.95
N PRO A 77 13.02 4.76 16.94
CA PRO A 77 14.10 3.92 17.39
C PRO A 77 13.55 2.58 17.87
N VAL A 78 14.15 1.48 17.41
CA VAL A 78 13.76 0.14 17.82
C VAL A 78 13.90 0.04 19.34
N GLN A 79 12.78 -0.22 20.03
CA GLN A 79 12.79 -0.35 21.48
C GLN A 79 13.52 -1.62 21.92
N GLY A 80 14.54 -1.47 22.77
CA GLY A 80 15.38 -2.55 23.28
C GLY A 80 16.87 -2.21 23.19
N SER A 81 17.69 -2.83 24.03
CA SER A 81 19.11 -2.50 24.20
C SER A 81 20.05 -2.99 23.07
N GLY A 82 19.53 -3.54 21.96
CA GLY A 82 20.35 -4.27 20.98
C GLY A 82 20.13 -3.95 19.51
N GLY A 83 19.19 -3.07 19.14
CA GLY A 83 18.81 -2.90 17.73
C GLY A 83 18.30 -4.20 17.10
N VAL A 84 18.15 -4.21 15.76
CA VAL A 84 17.84 -5.43 14.99
C VAL A 84 19.08 -5.81 14.19
N ALA A 85 19.64 -6.99 14.46
CA ALA A 85 20.70 -7.56 13.64
C ALA A 85 20.08 -8.30 12.45
N VAL A 86 20.46 -7.91 11.23
CA VAL A 86 20.04 -8.56 10.00
C VAL A 86 21.26 -9.26 9.39
N PRO A 87 21.26 -10.60 9.27
CA PRO A 87 22.35 -11.30 8.59
C PRO A 87 22.35 -10.88 7.11
N MET A 88 23.50 -10.47 6.61
CA MET A 88 23.69 -10.02 5.23
C MET A 88 24.86 -10.74 4.59
N THR A 89 24.76 -10.98 3.30
CA THR A 89 25.88 -11.40 2.46
C THR A 89 26.85 -10.24 2.22
N THR A 90 28.09 -10.55 1.84
CA THR A 90 29.09 -9.53 1.49
C THR A 90 28.63 -8.62 0.34
N GLU A 91 27.83 -9.15 -0.59
CA GLU A 91 27.29 -8.38 -1.70
C GLU A 91 26.20 -7.40 -1.23
N GLU A 92 25.26 -7.83 -0.39
CA GLU A 92 24.22 -6.97 0.18
C GLU A 92 24.83 -5.84 1.02
N LEU A 93 25.85 -6.14 1.84
CA LEU A 93 26.56 -5.12 2.63
C LEU A 93 27.22 -4.07 1.73
N ARG A 94 27.89 -4.49 0.65
CA ARG A 94 28.51 -3.57 -0.32
C ARG A 94 27.47 -2.65 -0.96
N TRP A 95 26.31 -3.17 -1.33
CA TRP A 95 25.23 -2.37 -1.91
C TRP A 95 24.61 -1.42 -0.89
N LEU A 96 24.44 -1.85 0.35
CA LEU A 96 23.95 -1.03 1.46
C LEU A 96 24.89 0.16 1.70
N GLU A 97 26.19 -0.09 1.82
CA GLU A 97 27.21 0.96 1.98
C GLU A 97 27.20 1.95 0.81
N LYS A 98 27.11 1.44 -0.42
CA LYS A 98 27.07 2.26 -1.64
C LYS A 98 25.83 3.15 -1.73
N HIS A 99 24.71 2.73 -1.14
CA HIS A 99 23.41 3.41 -1.24
C HIS A 99 22.85 3.87 0.11
N SER A 100 23.69 4.07 1.11
CA SER A 100 23.30 4.44 2.49
C SER A 100 22.34 5.64 2.53
N ALA A 101 22.69 6.73 1.84
CA ALA A 101 21.85 7.94 1.77
C ALA A 101 20.48 7.70 1.10
N HIS A 102 20.33 6.65 0.29
CA HIS A 102 19.02 6.26 -0.25
C HIS A 102 18.23 5.52 0.82
N VAL A 103 18.86 4.58 1.53
CA VAL A 103 18.26 3.77 2.59
C VAL A 103 17.76 4.62 3.76
N GLU A 104 18.54 5.62 4.18
CA GLU A 104 18.14 6.58 5.23
C GLU A 104 16.86 7.33 4.88
N ARG A 105 16.63 7.67 3.60
CA ARG A 105 15.38 8.32 3.15
C ARG A 105 14.16 7.42 3.27
N TRP A 106 14.34 6.10 3.29
CA TRP A 106 13.28 5.15 3.57
C TRP A 106 13.06 4.91 5.06
N GLY A 107 13.83 5.57 5.94
CA GLY A 107 13.71 5.49 7.39
C GLY A 107 14.46 4.32 8.03
N PHE A 108 15.47 3.78 7.33
CA PHE A 108 16.37 2.73 7.80
C PHE A 108 17.72 3.29 8.25
#